data_AF-A0A2G4H8L3-F1
#
_entry.id   AF-A0A2G4H8L3-F1
#
_cell.length_a   1.000
_cell.length_b   1.000
_cell.length_c   1.000
_cell.angle_alpha   90.00
_cell.angle_beta   90.00
_cell.angle_gamma   90.00
#
_symmetry.space_group_name_H-M   'P 1'
#
loop_
_entity.id
_entity.type
_entity.pdbx_description
1 polymer ?
#
loop_
_entity_poly.entity_id
_entity_poly.type
_entity_poly.pdbx_seq_one_letter_code
_entity_poly.pdbx_strand_id
1 'polypeptide(L)'
;MSEVSADVKLAGWDGGTSPLRASYGKLFMWFFLISDALTFSGFLSAYGFFRHRYSGEWPVPSTVFHHFPFLEGHHLPLLYVGLMTFILIMSSVTMVLAVEAGHRNNKRQVLVWMFATIIGGLMFVGSQAWEWSNFIKGSEDGAILYENHIYNFEVDHVTHHSNKEIVVYKQEVLSKEASAIVIAGGEPIHGANLHHNEYGHIAFADFFFFITGFHGFHVFSGVCINITIFIMAFKGVMERRGHYEMIEKVGLYWHFVDLVWVFVFTFFYLL
;
A
#
# COMPACT_ATOMS: atom_id res chain seq x y z
N MET A 1 66.10 -36.33 22.10
CA MET A 1 65.17 -35.88 21.05
C MET A 1 63.76 -36.18 21.51
N SER A 2 63.06 -35.17 22.01
CA SER A 2 61.60 -35.19 22.17
C SER A 2 61.16 -33.73 22.24
N GLU A 3 60.72 -33.21 21.08
CA GLU A 3 60.10 -31.90 20.97
C GLU A 3 58.82 -31.89 21.80
N VAL A 4 58.73 -30.95 22.75
CA VAL A 4 57.46 -30.60 23.39
C VAL A 4 56.76 -29.66 22.41
N SER A 5 55.92 -30.24 21.54
CA SER A 5 54.95 -29.50 20.75
C SER A 5 53.93 -28.88 21.71
N ALA A 6 53.99 -27.55 21.86
CA ALA A 6 52.96 -26.80 22.53
C ALA A 6 51.73 -26.75 21.61
N ASP A 7 50.69 -27.51 21.97
CA ASP A 7 49.34 -27.33 21.43
C ASP A 7 48.84 -25.92 21.80
N VAL A 8 49.11 -24.96 20.92
CA VAL A 8 48.45 -23.66 20.94
C VAL A 8 46.98 -23.93 20.57
N LYS A 9 46.15 -24.13 21.59
CA LYS A 9 44.70 -23.95 21.44
C LYS A 9 44.49 -22.53 20.93
N LEU A 10 44.23 -22.40 19.63
CA LEU A 10 43.68 -21.20 19.05
C LEU A 10 42.43 -20.88 19.87
N ALA A 11 42.52 -19.81 20.65
CA ALA A 11 41.39 -19.24 21.35
C ALA A 11 40.39 -18.80 20.29
N GLY A 12 39.46 -19.70 19.95
CA GLY A 12 38.23 -19.35 19.28
C GLY A 12 37.61 -18.22 20.10
N TRP A 13 37.25 -17.15 19.40
CA TRP A 13 36.53 -16.02 19.96
C TRP A 13 35.50 -16.50 21.00
N ASP A 14 35.76 -16.19 22.27
CA ASP A 14 34.93 -16.55 23.44
C ASP A 14 33.67 -15.67 23.48
N GLY A 15 33.04 -15.49 22.31
CA GLY A 15 31.92 -14.59 22.08
C GLY A 15 30.88 -14.79 23.15
N GLY A 16 30.91 -13.91 24.16
CA GLY A 16 29.98 -13.91 25.27
C GLY A 16 28.56 -13.66 24.79
N THR A 17 27.67 -13.30 25.71
CA THR A 17 26.32 -12.90 25.31
C THR A 17 26.38 -11.72 24.36
N SER A 18 25.89 -11.90 23.12
CA SER A 18 25.79 -10.86 22.10
C SER A 18 25.39 -9.52 22.74
N PRO A 19 26.13 -8.41 22.49
CA PRO A 19 25.89 -7.13 23.14
C PRO A 19 24.47 -6.59 22.92
N LEU A 20 23.72 -7.13 21.96
CA LEU A 20 22.35 -6.73 21.65
C LEU A 20 21.27 -7.73 22.10
N ARG A 21 21.61 -8.91 22.67
CA ARG A 21 20.68 -10.01 23.04
C ARG A 21 19.59 -10.34 21.99
N ALA A 22 19.78 -9.89 20.74
CA ALA A 22 18.84 -10.08 19.65
C ALA A 22 19.23 -11.35 18.87
N SER A 23 18.23 -12.18 18.60
CA SER A 23 18.38 -13.36 17.73
C SER A 23 18.81 -12.94 16.33
N TYR A 24 19.71 -13.71 15.70
CA TYR A 24 20.15 -13.48 14.32
C TYR A 24 18.97 -13.27 13.37
N GLY A 25 17.90 -14.06 13.52
CA GLY A 25 16.70 -13.92 12.69
C GLY A 25 15.97 -12.58 12.87
N LYS A 26 16.00 -11.99 14.06
CA LYS A 26 15.44 -10.64 14.30
C LYS A 26 16.34 -9.55 13.71
N LEU A 27 17.66 -9.72 13.80
CA LEU A 27 18.61 -8.76 13.24
C LEU A 27 18.51 -8.67 11.70
N PHE A 28 18.49 -9.82 11.02
CA PHE A 28 18.31 -9.87 9.57
C PHE A 28 16.95 -9.32 9.14
N MET A 29 15.91 -9.54 9.95
CA MET A 29 14.60 -8.93 9.73
C MET A 29 14.71 -7.40 9.72
N TRP A 30 15.36 -6.79 10.70
CA TRP A 30 15.55 -5.34 10.74
C TRP A 30 16.33 -4.80 9.54
N PHE A 31 17.39 -5.48 9.10
CA PHE A 31 18.12 -5.07 7.89
C PHE A 31 17.24 -5.12 6.63
N PHE A 32 16.46 -6.20 6.48
CA PHE A 32 15.49 -6.34 5.40
C PHE A 32 14.42 -5.23 5.43
N LEU A 33 13.89 -4.91 6.62
CA LEU A 33 12.91 -3.83 6.77
C LEU A 33 13.49 -2.45 6.45
N ILE A 34 14.75 -2.20 6.81
CA ILE A 34 15.43 -0.94 6.49
C ILE A 34 15.66 -0.82 4.98
N SER A 35 16.04 -1.88 4.28
CA SER A 35 16.20 -1.83 2.82
C SER A 35 14.88 -1.55 2.10
N ASP A 36 13.78 -2.14 2.57
CA ASP A 36 12.45 -1.87 2.02
C ASP A 36 12.03 -0.42 2.32
N ALA A 37 12.29 0.07 3.54
CA ALA A 37 11.99 1.44 3.92
C ALA A 37 12.68 2.45 3.00
N LEU A 38 13.97 2.26 2.73
CA LEU A 38 14.75 3.11 1.82
C LEU A 38 14.22 3.06 0.38
N THR A 39 13.78 1.88 -0.06
CA THR A 39 13.18 1.69 -1.40
C THR A 39 11.88 2.49 -1.53
N PHE A 40 10.96 2.37 -0.56
CA PHE A 40 9.73 3.17 -0.53
C PHE A 40 10.01 4.68 -0.40
N SER A 41 10.99 5.08 0.40
CA SER A 41 11.40 6.49 0.50
C SER A 41 11.87 7.05 -0.84
N GLY A 42 12.63 6.28 -1.63
CA GLY A 42 13.04 6.67 -2.97
C GLY A 42 11.84 6.88 -3.90
N PHE A 43 10.87 5.96 -3.88
CA PHE A 43 9.68 6.07 -4.70
C PHE A 43 8.78 7.24 -4.31
N LEU A 44 8.52 7.44 -3.01
CA LEU A 44 7.72 8.56 -2.51
C LEU A 44 8.38 9.92 -2.76
N SER A 45 9.72 9.99 -2.68
CA SER A 45 10.46 11.22 -3.02
C SER A 45 10.35 11.55 -4.51
N ALA A 46 10.46 10.54 -5.39
CA ALA A 46 10.26 10.72 -6.83
C ALA A 46 8.83 11.20 -7.13
N TYR A 47 7.82 10.55 -6.54
CA TYR A 47 6.42 10.98 -6.64
C TYR A 47 6.24 12.44 -6.20
N GLY A 48 6.80 12.80 -5.03
CA GLY A 48 6.71 14.17 -4.50
C GLY A 48 7.32 15.22 -5.45
N PHE A 49 8.46 14.90 -6.08
CA PHE A 49 9.09 15.79 -7.07
C PHE A 49 8.22 15.97 -8.33
N PHE A 50 7.67 14.88 -8.87
CA PHE A 50 6.78 14.95 -10.04
C PHE A 50 5.49 15.71 -9.73
N ARG A 51 4.86 15.43 -8.59
CA ARG A 51 3.69 16.16 -8.12
C ARG A 51 3.95 17.66 -8.02
N HIS A 52 5.11 18.06 -7.47
CA HIS A 52 5.48 19.47 -7.38
C HIS A 52 5.73 20.09 -8.77
N ARG A 53 6.38 19.36 -9.68
CA ARG A 53 6.71 19.84 -11.03
C ARG A 53 5.48 20.02 -11.94
N TYR A 54 4.45 19.20 -11.75
CA TYR A 54 3.22 19.18 -12.54
C TYR A 54 1.98 19.55 -11.72
N SER A 55 2.14 20.44 -10.72
CA SER A 55 1.07 20.78 -9.76
C SER A 55 -0.25 21.24 -10.41
N GLY A 56 -0.19 21.91 -11.56
CA GLY A 56 -1.38 22.33 -12.30
C GLY A 56 -2.11 21.19 -13.01
N GLU A 57 -1.43 20.10 -13.37
CA GLU A 57 -2.01 18.96 -14.11
C GLU A 57 -2.21 17.73 -13.20
N TRP A 58 -1.81 17.83 -11.94
CA TRP A 58 -1.91 16.73 -10.99
C TRP A 58 -3.35 16.58 -10.48
N PRO A 59 -3.89 15.35 -10.41
CA PRO A 59 -5.23 15.12 -9.89
C PRO A 59 -5.40 15.59 -8.45
N VAL A 60 -6.62 16.05 -8.15
CA VAL A 60 -7.06 16.30 -6.77
C VAL A 60 -7.62 14.98 -6.20
N PRO A 61 -7.10 14.46 -5.07
CA PRO A 61 -7.52 13.14 -4.58
C PRO A 61 -9.02 13.00 -4.30
N SER A 62 -9.70 14.07 -3.86
CA SER A 62 -11.13 14.03 -3.53
C SER A 62 -12.04 13.87 -4.75
N THR A 63 -11.59 14.23 -5.95
CA THR A 63 -12.36 14.02 -7.18
C THR A 63 -12.09 12.64 -7.78
N VAL A 64 -10.89 12.12 -7.54
CA VAL A 64 -10.42 10.86 -8.11
C VAL A 64 -10.93 9.65 -7.31
N PHE A 65 -10.87 9.71 -5.98
CA PHE A 65 -11.17 8.58 -5.10
C PHE A 65 -12.53 8.76 -4.40
N HIS A 66 -13.62 8.48 -5.11
CA HIS A 66 -14.99 8.64 -4.61
C HIS A 66 -15.84 7.37 -4.69
N HIS A 67 -15.33 6.30 -5.31
CA HIS A 67 -16.07 5.05 -5.49
C HIS A 67 -16.22 4.29 -4.17
N PHE A 68 -17.44 3.84 -3.86
CA PHE A 68 -17.71 2.97 -2.71
C PHE A 68 -18.47 1.71 -3.18
N PRO A 69 -18.05 0.50 -2.75
CA PRO A 69 -18.71 -0.74 -3.18
C PRO A 69 -20.20 -0.73 -2.84
N PHE A 70 -21.05 -1.06 -3.82
CA PHE A 70 -22.51 -1.15 -3.66
C PHE A 70 -23.25 0.18 -3.41
N LEU A 71 -22.55 1.32 -3.46
CA LEU A 71 -23.12 2.68 -3.35
C LEU A 71 -22.75 3.54 -4.55
N GLU A 72 -22.95 2.98 -5.75
CA GLU A 72 -22.72 3.69 -7.02
C GLU A 72 -23.63 4.93 -7.10
N GLY A 73 -23.05 6.10 -7.38
CA GLY A 73 -23.77 7.38 -7.48
C GLY A 73 -23.78 8.25 -6.23
N HIS A 74 -23.26 7.77 -5.08
CA HIS A 74 -23.05 8.62 -3.91
C HIS A 74 -21.61 9.13 -3.86
N HIS A 75 -21.45 10.45 -3.96
CA HIS A 75 -20.14 11.10 -3.92
C HIS A 75 -19.58 11.11 -2.48
N LEU A 76 -18.88 10.04 -2.10
CA LEU A 76 -18.29 9.84 -0.77
C LEU A 76 -16.76 9.89 -0.88
N PRO A 77 -16.17 11.08 -1.04
CA PRO A 77 -14.74 11.23 -1.30
C PRO A 77 -13.92 10.62 -0.16
N LEU A 78 -12.92 9.83 -0.52
CA LEU A 78 -11.92 9.24 0.37
C LEU A 78 -12.47 8.26 1.43
N LEU A 79 -13.79 8.04 1.51
CA LEU A 79 -14.39 7.24 2.58
C LEU A 79 -13.99 5.76 2.48
N TYR A 80 -14.05 5.19 1.28
CA TYR A 80 -13.69 3.80 1.07
C TYR A 80 -12.21 3.54 1.34
N VAL A 81 -11.35 4.45 0.89
CA VAL A 81 -9.90 4.44 1.14
C VAL A 81 -9.60 4.55 2.64
N GLY A 82 -10.32 5.44 3.34
CA GLY A 82 -10.25 5.56 4.79
C GLY A 82 -10.67 4.29 5.52
N LEU A 83 -11.74 3.63 5.06
CA LEU A 83 -12.21 2.36 5.61
C LEU A 83 -11.18 1.24 5.42
N MET A 84 -10.60 1.08 4.24
CA MET A 84 -9.58 0.04 4.02
C MET A 84 -8.31 0.30 4.86
N THR A 85 -7.92 1.57 5.02
CA THR A 85 -6.79 1.95 5.88
C THR A 85 -7.09 1.64 7.35
N PHE A 86 -8.30 1.95 7.82
CA PHE A 86 -8.75 1.56 9.15
C PHE A 86 -8.71 0.04 9.36
N ILE A 87 -9.16 -0.74 8.38
CA ILE A 87 -9.10 -2.21 8.44
C ILE A 87 -7.65 -2.70 8.58
N LEU A 88 -6.70 -2.13 7.84
CA LEU A 88 -5.29 -2.54 7.90
C LEU A 88 -4.66 -2.20 9.25
N ILE A 89 -4.90 -0.99 9.77
CA ILE A 89 -4.42 -0.58 11.10
C ILE A 89 -5.01 -1.48 12.19
N MET A 90 -6.31 -1.77 12.14
CA MET A 90 -6.94 -2.70 13.08
C MET A 90 -6.38 -4.12 12.96
N SER A 91 -6.07 -4.57 11.74
CA SER A 91 -5.40 -5.85 11.50
C SER A 91 -3.98 -5.90 12.09
N SER A 92 -3.32 -4.76 12.20
CA SER A 92 -2.04 -4.59 12.88
C SER A 92 -2.20 -4.73 14.39
N VAL A 93 -3.23 -4.09 14.98
CA VAL A 93 -3.57 -4.26 16.41
C VAL A 93 -3.84 -5.73 16.76
N THR A 94 -4.59 -6.46 15.92
CA THR A 94 -4.84 -7.89 16.17
C THR A 94 -3.55 -8.72 16.10
N MET A 95 -2.57 -8.32 15.28
CA MET A 95 -1.26 -8.99 15.24
C MET A 95 -0.47 -8.78 16.54
N VAL A 96 -0.50 -7.57 17.12
CA VAL A 96 0.11 -7.33 18.44
C VAL A 96 -0.50 -8.26 19.50
N LEU A 97 -1.83 -8.39 19.51
CA LEU A 97 -2.53 -9.28 20.44
C LEU A 97 -2.19 -10.76 20.22
N ALA A 98 -1.93 -11.17 18.97
CA ALA A 98 -1.46 -12.51 18.65
C ALA A 98 -0.06 -12.77 19.22
N VAL A 99 0.86 -11.82 19.05
CA VAL A 99 2.22 -11.89 19.60
C VAL A 99 2.20 -11.96 21.12
N GLU A 100 1.42 -11.09 21.76
CA GLU A 100 1.27 -11.05 23.22
C GLU A 100 0.67 -12.35 23.78
N ALA A 101 -0.35 -12.90 23.11
CA ALA A 101 -0.89 -14.21 23.44
C ALA A 101 0.15 -15.33 23.30
N GLY A 102 1.05 -15.22 22.32
CA GLY A 102 2.19 -16.12 22.14
C GLY A 102 3.17 -16.06 23.31
N HIS A 103 3.46 -14.87 23.85
CA HIS A 103 4.27 -14.70 25.06
C HIS A 103 3.63 -15.34 26.30
N ARG A 104 2.30 -15.29 26.38
CA ARG A 104 1.53 -16.00 27.42
C ARG A 104 1.39 -17.51 27.17
N ASN A 105 2.00 -18.05 26.11
CA ASN A 105 1.84 -19.43 25.66
C ASN A 105 0.36 -19.85 25.44
N ASN A 106 -0.52 -18.90 25.13
CA ASN A 106 -1.94 -19.16 24.95
C ASN A 106 -2.26 -19.40 23.48
N LYS A 107 -2.13 -20.66 23.04
CA LYS A 107 -2.40 -21.08 21.66
C LYS A 107 -3.78 -20.68 21.16
N ARG A 108 -4.83 -20.81 21.99
CA ARG A 108 -6.20 -20.49 21.57
C ARG A 108 -6.33 -19.01 21.19
N GLN A 109 -5.78 -18.12 22.01
CA GLN A 109 -5.79 -16.68 21.72
C GLN A 109 -4.92 -16.35 20.51
N VAL A 110 -3.72 -16.97 20.39
CA VAL A 110 -2.86 -16.82 19.20
C VAL A 110 -3.64 -17.11 17.93
N LEU A 111 -4.36 -18.24 17.87
CA LEU A 111 -5.13 -18.63 16.70
C LEU A 111 -6.25 -17.63 16.37
N VAL A 112 -7.00 -17.18 17.38
CA VAL A 112 -8.08 -16.19 17.19
C VAL A 112 -7.54 -14.89 16.61
N TRP A 113 -6.48 -14.35 17.21
CA TRP A 113 -5.92 -13.07 16.79
C TRP A 113 -5.20 -13.12 15.45
N MET A 114 -4.46 -14.20 15.18
CA MET A 114 -3.86 -14.43 13.86
C MET A 114 -4.92 -14.57 12.77
N PHE A 115 -6.02 -15.27 13.05
CA PHE A 115 -7.12 -15.38 12.10
C PHE A 115 -7.73 -14.02 11.79
N ALA A 116 -7.96 -13.19 12.81
CA ALA A 116 -8.44 -11.82 12.62
C ALA A 116 -7.47 -10.98 11.75
N THR A 117 -6.16 -11.09 11.97
CA THR A 117 -5.16 -10.41 11.13
C THR A 117 -5.22 -10.89 9.68
N ILE A 118 -5.36 -12.19 9.43
CA ILE A 118 -5.46 -12.73 8.06
C ILE A 118 -6.70 -12.18 7.34
N ILE A 119 -7.85 -12.14 8.03
CA ILE A 119 -9.08 -11.59 7.46
C ILE A 119 -8.91 -10.10 7.12
N GLY A 120 -8.35 -9.31 8.03
CA GLY A 120 -8.08 -7.89 7.79
C GLY A 120 -7.15 -7.68 6.58
N GLY A 121 -6.07 -8.45 6.49
CA GLY A 121 -5.16 -8.40 5.34
C GLY A 121 -5.80 -8.81 4.01
N LEU A 122 -6.64 -9.86 4.01
CA LEU A 122 -7.37 -10.29 2.81
C LEU A 122 -8.40 -9.25 2.37
N MET A 123 -9.13 -8.66 3.32
CA MET A 123 -10.06 -7.58 3.02
C MET A 123 -9.33 -6.39 2.40
N PHE A 124 -8.17 -6.01 2.94
CA PHE A 124 -7.37 -4.92 2.40
C PHE A 124 -6.91 -5.20 0.95
N VAL A 125 -6.31 -6.37 0.69
CA VAL A 125 -5.86 -6.73 -0.67
C VAL A 125 -7.03 -6.80 -1.66
N GLY A 126 -8.18 -7.33 -1.22
CA GLY A 126 -9.40 -7.36 -2.02
C GLY A 126 -9.91 -5.95 -2.34
N SER A 127 -9.92 -5.06 -1.36
CA SER A 127 -10.30 -3.66 -1.54
C SER A 127 -9.37 -2.94 -2.52
N GLN A 128 -8.06 -3.17 -2.41
CA GLN A 128 -7.08 -2.55 -3.29
C GLN A 128 -7.24 -3.03 -4.75
N ALA A 129 -7.48 -4.33 -4.94
CA ALA A 129 -7.74 -4.89 -6.27
C ALA A 129 -9.03 -4.32 -6.89
N TRP A 130 -10.07 -4.12 -6.06
CA TRP A 130 -11.31 -3.49 -6.49
C TRP A 130 -11.10 -2.02 -6.88
N GLU A 131 -10.41 -1.24 -6.06
CA GLU A 131 -10.06 0.16 -6.32
C GLU A 131 -9.37 0.29 -7.67
N TRP A 132 -8.32 -0.51 -7.91
CA TRP A 132 -7.61 -0.51 -9.18
C TRP A 132 -8.50 -0.90 -10.35
N SER A 133 -9.40 -1.87 -10.18
CA SER A 133 -10.29 -2.29 -11.25
C SER A 133 -11.24 -1.17 -11.70
N ASN A 134 -11.70 -0.33 -10.77
CA ASN A 134 -12.49 0.85 -11.11
C ASN A 134 -11.63 1.92 -11.77
N PHE A 135 -10.41 2.12 -11.24
CA PHE A 135 -9.46 3.08 -11.80
C PHE A 135 -9.07 2.78 -13.25
N ILE A 136 -8.91 1.50 -13.58
CA ILE A 136 -8.56 1.04 -14.92
C ILE A 136 -9.77 1.13 -15.86
N LYS A 137 -10.98 0.85 -15.36
CA LYS A 137 -12.22 0.98 -16.16
C LYS A 137 -12.54 2.43 -16.49
N GLY A 138 -12.30 3.32 -15.54
CA GLY A 138 -12.59 4.73 -15.66
C GLY A 138 -14.03 5.11 -15.30
N SER A 139 -14.24 6.42 -15.31
CA SER A 139 -15.53 7.07 -15.12
C SER A 139 -16.41 6.95 -16.37
N GLU A 140 -17.74 7.06 -16.17
CA GLU A 140 -18.70 7.06 -17.28
C GLU A 140 -18.47 8.24 -18.25
N ASP A 141 -17.98 9.35 -17.72
CA ASP A 141 -17.77 10.57 -18.50
C ASP A 141 -16.42 10.58 -19.20
N GLY A 142 -15.40 9.96 -18.62
CA GLY A 142 -14.05 9.94 -19.17
C GLY A 142 -13.42 11.33 -19.23
N ALA A 143 -12.37 11.43 -20.05
CA ALA A 143 -11.69 12.68 -20.37
C ALA A 143 -11.46 12.77 -21.88
N ILE A 144 -10.99 13.92 -22.36
CA ILE A 144 -10.70 14.18 -23.77
C ILE A 144 -9.21 14.43 -23.95
N LEU A 145 -8.59 13.67 -24.85
CA LEU A 145 -7.23 13.92 -25.32
C LEU A 145 -7.27 14.81 -26.56
N TYR A 146 -6.75 16.02 -26.45
CA TYR A 146 -6.65 16.95 -27.57
C TYR A 146 -5.27 17.61 -27.57
N GLU A 147 -4.58 17.60 -28.72
CA GLU A 147 -3.23 18.17 -28.88
C GLU A 147 -2.24 17.76 -27.76
N ASN A 148 -2.25 16.47 -27.38
CA ASN A 148 -1.41 15.91 -26.32
C ASN A 148 -1.67 16.46 -24.90
N HIS A 149 -2.83 17.06 -24.68
CA HIS A 149 -3.32 17.52 -23.38
C HIS A 149 -4.61 16.80 -23.01
N ILE A 150 -4.78 16.56 -21.72
CA ILE A 150 -5.97 15.89 -21.17
C ILE A 150 -6.91 16.95 -20.58
N TYR A 151 -8.14 16.92 -21.05
CA TYR A 151 -9.22 17.82 -20.65
C TYR A 151 -10.30 17.00 -19.95
N ASN A 152 -10.66 17.39 -18.74
CA ASN A 152 -11.72 16.74 -17.96
C ASN A 152 -13.03 17.50 -18.15
N PHE A 153 -14.17 16.82 -18.08
CA PHE A 153 -15.45 17.53 -18.07
C PHE A 153 -15.63 18.31 -16.76
N GLU A 154 -16.23 19.49 -16.83
CA GLU A 154 -16.59 20.26 -15.64
C GLU A 154 -17.62 19.48 -14.83
N VAL A 155 -17.37 19.29 -13.53
CA VAL A 155 -18.31 18.60 -12.63
C VAL A 155 -18.97 19.63 -11.72
N ASP A 156 -20.30 19.65 -11.70
CA ASP A 156 -21.04 20.49 -10.76
C ASP A 156 -20.78 20.00 -9.33
N HIS A 157 -20.22 20.89 -8.51
CA HIS A 157 -19.86 20.58 -7.12
C HIS A 157 -21.06 20.33 -6.19
N VAL A 158 -22.28 20.69 -6.60
CA VAL A 158 -23.51 20.52 -5.81
C VAL A 158 -24.27 19.27 -6.23
N THR A 159 -24.40 19.05 -7.54
CA THR A 159 -25.18 17.94 -8.09
C THR A 159 -24.34 16.73 -8.47
N HIS A 160 -23.00 16.88 -8.51
CA HIS A 160 -22.04 15.86 -8.93
C HIS A 160 -22.27 15.31 -10.34
N HIS A 161 -23.02 16.03 -11.16
CA HIS A 161 -23.19 15.71 -12.57
C HIS A 161 -22.14 16.44 -13.42
N SER A 162 -21.56 15.72 -14.37
CA SER A 162 -20.67 16.32 -15.36
C SER A 162 -21.46 17.14 -16.37
N ASN A 163 -20.95 18.34 -16.65
CA ASN A 163 -21.37 19.15 -17.76
C ASN A 163 -20.56 18.74 -19.00
N LYS A 164 -21.19 17.96 -19.89
CA LYS A 164 -20.55 17.47 -21.12
C LYS A 164 -20.30 18.55 -22.17
N GLU A 165 -20.72 19.78 -21.93
CA GLU A 165 -20.48 20.93 -22.83
C GLU A 165 -19.22 21.71 -22.49
N ILE A 166 -18.71 21.58 -21.27
CA ILE A 166 -17.61 22.40 -20.75
C ILE A 166 -16.48 21.51 -20.26
N VAL A 167 -15.26 21.85 -20.68
CA VAL A 167 -14.05 21.14 -20.25
C VAL A 167 -13.16 22.01 -19.37
N VAL A 168 -12.38 21.34 -18.54
CA VAL A 168 -11.43 21.90 -17.59
C VAL A 168 -10.03 21.44 -17.97
N TYR A 169 -9.11 22.39 -18.02
CA TYR A 169 -7.68 22.14 -18.19
C TYR A 169 -6.92 22.84 -17.07
N LYS A 170 -6.00 22.13 -16.42
CA LYS A 170 -5.23 22.68 -15.29
C LYS A 170 -6.06 23.32 -14.18
N GLN A 171 -7.23 22.73 -13.87
CA GLN A 171 -8.18 23.27 -12.89
C GLN A 171 -8.83 24.60 -13.31
N GLU A 172 -8.67 25.03 -14.56
CA GLU A 172 -9.31 26.21 -15.14
C GLU A 172 -10.39 25.80 -16.15
N VAL A 173 -11.58 26.40 -16.02
CA VAL A 173 -12.73 26.15 -16.90
C VAL A 173 -12.54 26.88 -18.22
N LEU A 174 -12.64 26.16 -19.34
CA LEU A 174 -12.52 26.75 -20.68
C LEU A 174 -13.81 27.49 -21.08
N SER A 175 -13.71 28.45 -22.01
CA SER A 175 -14.89 29.07 -22.62
C SER A 175 -15.71 28.02 -23.39
N LYS A 176 -17.00 28.29 -23.63
CA LYS A 176 -17.87 27.36 -24.35
C LYS A 176 -17.38 27.10 -25.78
N GLU A 177 -16.86 28.13 -26.45
CA GLU A 177 -16.32 28.02 -27.81
C GLU A 177 -15.06 27.16 -27.83
N ALA A 178 -14.15 27.37 -26.87
CA ALA A 178 -12.93 26.57 -26.75
C ALA A 178 -13.24 25.11 -26.38
N SER A 179 -14.19 24.90 -25.46
CA SER A 179 -14.65 23.58 -25.08
C SER A 179 -15.24 22.82 -26.26
N ALA A 180 -16.07 23.48 -27.09
CA ALA A 180 -16.64 22.86 -28.29
C ALA A 180 -15.58 22.41 -29.30
N ILE A 181 -14.49 23.17 -29.46
CA ILE A 181 -13.37 22.80 -30.34
C ILE A 181 -12.67 21.55 -29.81
N VAL A 182 -12.34 21.53 -28.52
CA VAL A 182 -11.67 20.39 -27.86
C VAL A 182 -12.53 19.14 -27.93
N ILE A 183 -13.83 19.26 -27.64
CA ILE A 183 -14.77 18.14 -27.67
C ILE A 183 -14.94 17.59 -29.09
N ALA A 184 -15.00 18.45 -30.11
CA ALA A 184 -15.18 18.03 -31.49
C ALA A 184 -13.91 17.43 -32.13
N GLY A 185 -12.73 17.88 -31.69
CA GLY A 185 -11.44 17.49 -32.27
C GLY A 185 -10.65 16.47 -31.45
N GLY A 186 -11.05 16.19 -30.21
CA GLY A 186 -10.33 15.33 -29.29
C GLY A 186 -10.81 13.89 -29.28
N GLU A 187 -9.93 12.98 -28.84
CA GLU A 187 -10.22 11.56 -28.68
C GLU A 187 -10.72 11.30 -27.24
N PRO A 188 -11.86 10.62 -27.05
CA PRO A 188 -12.33 10.25 -25.73
C PRO A 188 -11.42 9.18 -25.12
N ILE A 189 -11.04 9.37 -23.86
CA ILE A 189 -10.25 8.43 -23.07
C ILE A 189 -11.01 8.07 -21.79
N HIS A 190 -10.89 6.81 -21.38
CA HIS A 190 -11.48 6.31 -20.14
C HIS A 190 -10.42 5.57 -19.32
N GLY A 191 -10.49 5.80 -18.02
CA GLY A 191 -9.66 5.15 -17.01
C GLY A 191 -8.20 5.54 -17.07
N ALA A 192 -7.43 4.84 -16.26
CA ALA A 192 -6.00 4.99 -16.16
C ALA A 192 -5.27 3.76 -16.71
N ASN A 193 -4.34 4.00 -17.62
CA ASN A 193 -3.44 3.01 -18.18
C ASN A 193 -2.04 3.61 -18.43
N LEU A 194 -1.13 2.83 -19.00
CA LEU A 194 0.26 3.22 -19.25
C LEU A 194 0.44 4.31 -20.32
N HIS A 195 -0.60 4.60 -21.10
CA HIS A 195 -0.54 5.55 -22.21
C HIS A 195 -1.42 6.77 -22.00
N HIS A 196 -2.53 6.62 -21.27
CA HIS A 196 -3.51 7.66 -21.02
C HIS A 196 -4.04 7.55 -19.60
N ASN A 197 -4.36 8.69 -19.00
CA ASN A 197 -4.89 8.77 -17.65
C ASN A 197 -6.01 9.79 -17.60
N GLU A 198 -7.26 9.35 -17.46
CA GLU A 198 -8.40 10.28 -17.37
C GLU A 198 -8.24 11.27 -16.22
N TYR A 199 -7.61 10.86 -15.12
CA TYR A 199 -7.55 11.65 -13.89
C TYR A 199 -6.52 12.78 -13.91
N GLY A 200 -5.64 12.86 -14.91
CA GLY A 200 -4.62 13.90 -15.02
C GLY A 200 -3.34 13.41 -15.68
N HIS A 201 -2.20 13.99 -15.31
CA HIS A 201 -0.93 13.63 -15.93
C HIS A 201 -0.64 12.11 -15.87
N ILE A 202 -0.13 11.51 -16.95
CA ILE A 202 0.09 10.05 -17.07
C ILE A 202 0.96 9.50 -15.94
N ALA A 203 2.03 10.24 -15.60
CA ALA A 203 2.91 9.88 -14.48
C ALA A 203 2.19 9.66 -13.15
N PHE A 204 1.03 10.30 -12.90
CA PHE A 204 0.24 10.01 -11.70
C PHE A 204 -0.19 8.54 -11.66
N ALA A 205 -0.76 8.03 -12.76
CA ALA A 205 -1.18 6.64 -12.85
C ALA A 205 0.02 5.68 -12.72
N ASP A 206 1.14 6.00 -13.37
CA ASP A 206 2.37 5.21 -13.27
C ASP A 206 2.86 5.09 -11.82
N PHE A 207 2.99 6.22 -11.12
CA PHE A 207 3.40 6.22 -9.72
C PHE A 207 2.35 5.55 -8.82
N PHE A 208 1.07 5.80 -9.06
CA PHE A 208 -0.02 5.21 -8.28
C PHE A 208 0.00 3.69 -8.36
N PHE A 209 -0.08 3.11 -9.56
CA PHE A 209 -0.10 1.66 -9.73
C PHE A 209 1.21 1.02 -9.31
N PHE A 210 2.36 1.65 -9.58
CA PHE A 210 3.65 1.09 -9.21
C PHE A 210 3.87 1.08 -7.69
N ILE A 211 3.67 2.21 -7.00
CA ILE A 211 3.93 2.32 -5.56
C ILE A 211 2.90 1.52 -4.77
N THR A 212 1.60 1.71 -5.07
CA THR A 212 0.54 0.96 -4.38
C THR A 212 0.59 -0.52 -4.72
N GLY A 213 1.06 -0.89 -5.93
CA GLY A 213 1.19 -2.29 -6.31
C GLY A 213 2.40 -2.99 -5.74
N PHE A 214 3.54 -2.30 -5.65
CA PHE A 214 4.70 -2.79 -4.91
C PHE A 214 4.34 -2.98 -3.43
N HIS A 215 3.61 -2.04 -2.83
CA HIS A 215 3.07 -2.20 -1.47
C HIS A 215 2.08 -3.38 -1.38
N GLY A 216 1.12 -3.47 -2.31
CA GLY A 216 0.14 -4.55 -2.37
C GLY A 216 0.79 -5.93 -2.45
N PHE A 217 1.92 -6.06 -3.16
CA PHE A 217 2.73 -7.28 -3.16
C PHE A 217 3.30 -7.62 -1.77
N HIS A 218 3.80 -6.62 -1.02
CA HIS A 218 4.26 -6.82 0.36
C HIS A 218 3.11 -7.29 1.26
N VAL A 219 1.95 -6.64 1.19
CA VAL A 219 0.77 -7.06 1.96
C VAL A 219 0.35 -8.48 1.59
N PHE A 220 0.25 -8.79 0.30
CA PHE A 220 -0.12 -10.12 -0.18
C PHE A 220 0.85 -11.20 0.32
N SER A 221 2.16 -10.97 0.19
CA SER A 221 3.17 -11.89 0.71
C SER A 221 3.08 -12.03 2.24
N GLY A 222 2.80 -10.94 2.96
CA GLY A 222 2.55 -10.95 4.40
C GLY A 222 1.33 -11.76 4.79
N VAL A 223 0.25 -11.72 4.01
CA VAL A 223 -0.94 -12.56 4.20
C VAL A 223 -0.57 -14.02 4.01
N CYS A 224 0.16 -14.37 2.95
CA CYS A 224 0.64 -15.75 2.72
C CYS A 224 1.52 -16.26 3.86
N ILE A 225 2.42 -15.42 4.38
CA ILE A 225 3.27 -15.76 5.53
C ILE A 225 2.40 -15.95 6.78
N ASN A 226 1.45 -15.07 7.05
CA ASN A 226 0.52 -15.17 8.17
C ASN A 226 -0.32 -16.45 8.12
N ILE A 227 -0.84 -16.82 6.95
CA ILE A 227 -1.55 -18.09 6.73
C ILE A 227 -0.64 -19.27 7.05
N THR A 228 0.61 -19.24 6.58
CA THR A 228 1.59 -20.31 6.84
C THR A 228 1.85 -20.47 8.34
N ILE A 229 2.11 -19.37 9.05
CA ILE A 229 2.34 -19.38 10.50
C ILE A 229 1.08 -19.79 11.26
N PHE A 230 -0.11 -19.38 10.81
CA PHE A 230 -1.37 -19.81 11.39
C PHE A 230 -1.56 -21.32 11.30
N ILE A 231 -1.29 -21.92 10.13
CA ILE A 231 -1.32 -23.38 9.95
C ILE A 231 -0.30 -24.07 10.86
N MET A 232 0.91 -23.51 11.00
CA MET A 232 1.93 -24.03 11.93
C MET A 232 1.48 -23.97 13.39
N ALA A 233 0.90 -22.84 13.81
CA ALA A 233 0.35 -22.66 15.16
C ALA A 233 -0.79 -23.65 15.42
N PHE A 234 -1.69 -23.84 14.44
CA PHE A 234 -2.80 -24.78 14.52
C PHE A 234 -2.30 -26.22 14.73
N LYS A 235 -1.31 -26.64 13.93
CA LYS A 235 -0.64 -27.95 14.03
C LYS A 235 0.24 -28.12 15.28
N GLY A 236 0.27 -27.14 16.19
CA GLY A 236 1.03 -27.18 17.44
C GLY A 236 2.55 -27.15 17.24
N VAL A 237 3.04 -26.64 16.10
CA VAL A 237 4.49 -26.53 15.84
C VAL A 237 5.15 -25.61 16.88
N MET A 238 4.48 -24.52 17.26
CA MET A 238 5.02 -23.55 18.24
C MET A 238 5.15 -24.16 19.64
N GLU A 239 4.16 -24.95 20.05
CA GLU A 239 4.19 -25.68 21.32
C GLU A 239 5.33 -26.70 21.35
N ARG A 240 5.57 -27.42 20.24
CA ARG A 240 6.71 -28.35 20.12
C ARG A 240 8.07 -27.68 20.18
N ARG A 241 8.16 -26.42 19.74
CA ARG A 241 9.39 -25.61 19.80
C ARG A 241 9.59 -24.94 21.15
N GLY A 242 8.53 -24.79 21.95
CA GLY A 242 8.55 -24.12 23.25
C GLY A 242 8.67 -22.60 23.21
N HIS A 243 8.60 -21.98 22.02
CA HIS A 243 8.64 -20.53 21.87
C HIS A 243 7.82 -20.05 20.66
N TYR A 244 7.28 -18.83 20.76
CA TYR A 244 6.44 -18.19 19.73
C TYR A 244 7.20 -17.15 18.89
N GLU A 245 8.53 -17.16 18.91
CA GLU A 245 9.41 -16.19 18.23
C GLU A 245 9.14 -16.03 16.72
N MET A 246 8.59 -17.05 16.05
CA MET A 246 8.20 -16.93 14.63
C MET A 246 7.05 -15.94 14.42
N ILE A 247 6.10 -15.90 15.35
CA ILE A 247 4.96 -14.96 15.30
C ILE A 247 5.47 -13.54 15.50
N GLU A 248 6.45 -13.34 16.38
CA GLU A 248 7.08 -12.02 16.57
C GLU A 248 7.76 -11.51 15.29
N LYS A 249 8.52 -12.36 14.60
CA LYS A 249 9.20 -11.98 13.34
C LYS A 249 8.21 -11.59 12.26
N VAL A 250 7.13 -12.36 12.13
CA VAL A 250 6.05 -12.06 11.17
C VAL A 250 5.26 -10.83 11.60
N GLY A 251 5.05 -10.62 12.89
CA GLY A 251 4.45 -9.40 13.43
C GLY A 251 5.26 -8.17 13.08
N LEU A 252 6.59 -8.21 13.23
CA LEU A 252 7.47 -7.11 12.81
C LEU A 252 7.33 -6.78 11.31
N TYR A 253 7.24 -7.80 10.45
CA TYR A 253 6.97 -7.59 9.02
C TYR A 253 5.63 -6.90 8.80
N TRP A 254 4.58 -7.44 9.43
CA TRP A 254 3.21 -6.97 9.23
C TRP A 254 3.02 -5.52 9.69
N HIS A 255 3.59 -5.16 10.84
CA HIS A 255 3.57 -3.78 11.34
C HIS A 255 4.36 -2.83 10.44
N PHE A 256 5.48 -3.29 9.88
CA PHE A 256 6.24 -2.48 8.94
C PHE A 256 5.43 -2.18 7.67
N VAL A 257 4.77 -3.20 7.10
CA VAL A 257 3.93 -3.02 5.92
C VAL A 257 2.80 -2.03 6.22
N ASP A 258 2.10 -2.17 7.35
CA ASP A 258 1.07 -1.23 7.79
C ASP A 258 1.60 0.22 7.95
N LEU A 259 2.77 0.39 8.55
CA LEU A 259 3.42 1.69 8.67
C LEU A 259 3.73 2.32 7.31
N VAL A 260 4.27 1.54 6.36
CA VAL A 260 4.51 2.01 4.99
C VAL A 260 3.20 2.45 4.34
N TRP A 261 2.10 1.72 4.56
CA TRP A 261 0.80 2.09 4.02
C TRP A 261 0.34 3.45 4.52
N VAL A 262 0.52 3.78 5.81
CA VAL A 262 0.14 5.09 6.35
C VAL A 262 0.85 6.23 5.60
N PHE A 263 2.11 6.05 5.22
CA PHE A 263 2.82 7.02 4.39
C PHE A 263 2.28 7.08 2.96
N VAL A 264 2.10 5.93 2.30
CA VAL A 264 1.51 5.88 0.95
C VAL A 264 0.13 6.53 0.93
N PHE A 265 -0.71 6.23 1.93
CA PHE A 265 -2.02 6.81 2.12
C PHE A 265 -1.95 8.34 2.22
N THR A 266 -1.03 8.86 3.03
CA THR A 266 -0.86 10.30 3.21
C THR A 266 -0.48 11.00 1.90
N PHE A 267 0.47 10.46 1.15
CA PHE A 267 0.98 11.10 -0.08
C PHE A 267 0.01 11.05 -1.26
N PHE A 268 -0.80 9.99 -1.38
CA PHE A 268 -1.72 9.84 -2.51
C PHE A 268 -3.12 10.36 -2.24
N TYR A 269 -3.61 10.23 -1.00
CA TYR A 269 -5.02 10.46 -0.69
C TYR A 269 -5.27 11.70 0.16
N LEU A 270 -4.27 12.21 0.89
CA LEU A 270 -4.41 13.41 1.72
C LEU A 270 -3.66 14.64 1.18
N LEU A 271 -2.48 14.44 0.60
CA LEU A 271 -1.64 15.50 0.05
C LEU A 271 -1.88 15.74 -1.43
#